data_AF-A0A8T6HHB0-F1
#
_entry.id   AF-A0A8T6HHB0-F1
#
_cell.length_a   1.000
_cell.length_b   1.000
_cell.length_c   1.000
_cell.angle_alpha   90.00
_cell.angle_beta   90.00
_cell.angle_gamma   90.00
#
_symmetry.space_group_name_H-M   'P 1'
#
loop_
_entity.id
_entity.type
_entity.pdbx_description
1 polymer ?
#
loop_
_entity_poly.entity_id
_entity_poly.type
_entity_poly.pdbx_seq_one_letter_code
_entity_poly.pdbx_strand_id
1 'polypeptide(L)'
;SPLARAGGARGGVPPPPRPPPAPPPPRELVEQLREAAVPIAVASSSHRMWVNAALEGAGLSHYFDQTTAGDEVSMGKPSPEIYLKAAKKLGIDPARCIAIEDAPAGVESANAAGMKVVLVRSELTQDLNLTSDWQVNDLTEFKLTWLSEPSADLVGAA
;
A
#
# COMPACT_ATOMS: atom_id res chain seq x y z
N SER A 1 6.35 -14.27 67.37
CA SER A 1 6.49 -14.35 65.91
C SER A 1 5.21 -13.95 65.22
N PRO A 2 5.23 -12.91 64.37
CA PRO A 2 4.23 -12.74 63.32
C PRO A 2 4.84 -12.94 61.93
N LEU A 3 4.15 -13.71 61.09
CA LEU A 3 4.48 -13.95 59.69
C LEU A 3 4.32 -12.67 58.87
N ALA A 4 5.35 -12.33 58.10
CA ALA A 4 5.30 -11.30 57.06
C ALA A 4 4.47 -11.78 55.86
N ARG A 5 3.56 -10.92 55.39
CA ARG A 5 2.77 -11.15 54.17
C ARG A 5 3.66 -11.03 52.94
N ALA A 6 3.71 -12.08 52.13
CA ALA A 6 4.27 -12.06 50.79
C ALA A 6 3.35 -11.26 49.85
N GLY A 7 3.83 -10.10 49.38
CA GLY A 7 3.23 -9.37 48.26
C GLY A 7 3.69 -9.99 46.95
N GLY A 8 2.80 -10.72 46.28
CA GLY A 8 3.06 -11.26 44.94
C GLY A 8 3.18 -10.14 43.92
N ALA A 9 4.38 -9.94 43.39
CA ALA A 9 4.59 -9.11 42.20
C ALA A 9 3.91 -9.82 41.02
N ARG A 10 2.83 -9.24 40.49
CA ARG A 10 2.24 -9.69 39.23
C ARG A 10 3.25 -9.36 38.14
N GLY A 11 3.79 -10.39 37.48
CA GLY A 11 4.58 -10.24 36.28
C GLY A 11 3.76 -9.54 35.21
N GLY A 12 4.11 -8.29 34.91
CA GLY A 12 3.54 -7.57 33.77
C GLY A 12 4.00 -8.25 32.49
N VAL A 13 3.06 -8.47 31.56
CA VAL A 13 3.38 -8.88 30.19
C VAL A 13 4.33 -7.82 29.60
N PRO A 14 5.52 -8.20 29.09
CA PRO A 14 6.40 -7.23 28.45
C PRO A 14 5.67 -6.58 27.27
N PRO A 15 5.86 -5.26 27.05
CA PRO A 15 5.27 -4.60 25.89
C PRO A 15 5.76 -5.29 24.61
N PRO A 16 4.94 -5.33 23.54
CA PRO A 16 5.38 -5.89 22.28
C PRO A 16 6.67 -5.20 21.81
N PRO A 17 7.54 -5.90 21.07
CA PRO A 17 8.73 -5.30 20.49
C PRO A 17 8.31 -4.09 19.65
N ARG A 18 9.08 -3.00 19.78
CA ARG A 18 8.90 -1.85 18.88
C ARG A 18 9.22 -2.32 17.46
N PRO A 19 8.40 -1.94 16.45
CA PRO A 19 8.74 -2.21 15.07
C PRO A 19 10.08 -1.55 14.73
N PRO A 20 10.84 -2.11 13.77
CA PRO A 20 12.04 -1.47 13.26
C PRO A 20 11.75 -0.03 12.80
N PRO A 21 12.75 0.87 12.80
CA PRO A 21 12.57 2.22 12.26
C PRO A 21 12.02 2.11 10.83
N ALA A 22 10.97 2.87 10.54
CA ALA A 22 10.36 2.87 9.23
C ALA A 22 11.41 3.31 8.19
N PRO A 23 11.42 2.73 6.98
CA PRO A 23 12.07 3.35 5.83
C PRO A 23 11.58 4.81 5.68
N PRO A 24 12.35 5.72 5.04
CA PRO A 24 11.96 7.12 4.86
C PRO A 24 10.48 7.20 4.43
N PRO A 25 9.65 7.97 5.15
CA PRO A 25 8.24 7.64 5.27
C PRO A 25 7.48 7.92 3.97
N PRO A 26 6.38 7.18 3.68
CA PRO A 26 5.46 7.38 2.56
C PRO A 26 5.04 8.84 2.31
N ARG A 27 5.17 9.70 3.33
CA ARG A 27 4.90 11.13 3.35
C ARG A 27 5.57 11.90 2.20
N GLU A 28 6.88 11.74 1.98
CA GLU A 28 7.58 12.52 0.95
C GLU A 28 7.04 12.23 -0.45
N LEU A 29 6.79 10.95 -0.75
CA LEU A 29 6.23 10.56 -2.03
C LEU A 29 4.80 11.09 -2.22
N VAL A 30 3.93 10.96 -1.20
CA VAL A 30 2.57 11.51 -1.34
C VAL A 30 2.56 13.03 -1.42
N GLU A 31 3.48 13.73 -0.76
CA GLU A 31 3.67 15.18 -0.91
C GLU A 31 4.06 15.56 -2.34
N GLN A 32 5.08 14.90 -2.90
CA GLN A 32 5.51 15.11 -4.29
C GLN A 32 4.38 14.85 -5.30
N LEU A 33 3.61 13.79 -5.10
CA LEU A 33 2.47 13.46 -5.96
C LEU A 33 1.37 14.53 -5.86
N ARG A 34 1.12 15.09 -4.67
CA ARG A 34 0.16 16.19 -4.51
C ARG A 34 0.64 17.49 -5.15
N GLU A 35 1.92 17.83 -5.01
CA GLU A 35 2.53 18.99 -5.68
C GLU A 35 2.44 18.88 -7.20
N ALA A 36 2.56 17.65 -7.73
CA ALA A 36 2.37 17.35 -9.15
C ALA A 36 0.89 17.21 -9.58
N ALA A 37 -0.07 17.49 -8.69
CA ALA A 37 -1.51 17.37 -8.92
C ALA A 37 -1.96 15.97 -9.40
N VAL A 38 -1.29 14.92 -8.92
CA VAL A 38 -1.62 13.52 -9.22
C VAL A 38 -2.69 13.04 -8.24
N PRO A 39 -3.83 12.51 -8.72
CA PRO A 39 -4.83 11.90 -7.85
C PRO A 39 -4.28 10.63 -7.19
N ILE A 40 -4.49 10.49 -5.88
CA ILE A 40 -3.92 9.41 -5.07
C ILE A 40 -5.05 8.62 -4.41
N ALA A 41 -4.98 7.28 -4.48
CA ALA A 41 -5.89 6.42 -3.75
C ALA A 41 -5.20 5.30 -2.97
N VAL A 42 -5.85 4.84 -1.90
CA VAL A 42 -5.48 3.61 -1.17
C VAL A 42 -6.36 2.45 -1.64
N ALA A 43 -5.74 1.30 -1.90
CA ALA A 43 -6.42 0.02 -2.12
C ALA A 43 -5.85 -1.03 -1.17
N SER A 44 -6.54 -1.31 -0.06
CA SER A 44 -6.04 -2.16 1.04
C SER A 44 -6.95 -3.34 1.32
N SER A 45 -6.39 -4.54 1.54
CA SER A 45 -7.15 -5.73 1.97
C SER A 45 -7.67 -5.63 3.42
N SER A 46 -7.23 -4.64 4.19
CA SER A 46 -7.68 -4.42 5.57
C SER A 46 -9.10 -3.86 5.63
N HIS A 47 -9.83 -4.10 6.72
CA HIS A 47 -11.12 -3.46 6.95
C HIS A 47 -11.01 -1.93 7.04
N ARG A 48 -12.09 -1.25 6.64
CA ARG A 48 -12.23 0.22 6.63
C ARG A 48 -11.75 0.88 7.92
N MET A 49 -12.11 0.34 9.08
CA MET A 49 -11.70 0.88 10.38
C MET A 49 -10.17 0.93 10.54
N TRP A 50 -9.44 -0.07 10.05
CA TRP A 50 -7.98 -0.14 10.14
C TRP A 50 -7.30 0.77 9.12
N VAL A 51 -7.86 0.87 7.91
CA VAL A 51 -7.37 1.81 6.88
C VAL A 51 -7.46 3.24 7.41
N ASN A 52 -8.62 3.62 7.96
CA ASN A 52 -8.82 4.97 8.50
C ASN A 52 -7.88 5.24 9.67
N ALA A 53 -7.80 4.32 10.64
CA ALA A 53 -6.92 4.48 11.80
C ALA A 53 -5.43 4.59 11.41
N ALA A 54 -4.97 3.81 10.43
CA ALA A 54 -3.60 3.88 9.94
C ALA A 54 -3.29 5.23 9.26
N LEU A 55 -4.19 5.71 8.39
CA LEU A 55 -4.02 6.99 7.71
C LEU A 55 -4.10 8.18 8.66
N GLU A 56 -5.03 8.16 9.62
CA GLU A 56 -5.18 9.20 10.63
C GLU A 56 -3.98 9.23 11.58
N GLY A 57 -3.57 8.05 12.09
CA GLY A 57 -2.41 7.92 12.97
C GLY A 57 -1.09 8.34 12.32
N ALA A 58 -0.97 8.15 11.00
CA ALA A 58 0.18 8.63 10.22
C ALA A 58 0.07 10.12 9.83
N GLY A 59 -1.09 10.74 10.02
CA GLY A 59 -1.37 12.10 9.56
C GLY A 59 -1.30 12.23 8.04
N LEU A 60 -1.79 11.22 7.31
CA LEU A 60 -1.73 11.13 5.84
C LEU A 60 -3.10 11.13 5.15
N SER A 61 -4.21 11.05 5.90
CA SER A 61 -5.56 10.95 5.31
C SER A 61 -5.89 12.01 4.27
N HIS A 62 -5.34 13.22 4.42
CA HIS A 62 -5.62 14.38 3.55
C HIS A 62 -4.88 14.34 2.20
N TYR A 63 -3.91 13.45 2.01
CA TYR A 63 -3.24 13.28 0.71
C TYR A 63 -4.03 12.38 -0.24
N PHE A 64 -4.92 11.52 0.27
CA PHE A 64 -5.63 10.54 -0.53
C PHE A 64 -7.02 11.04 -0.92
N ASP A 65 -7.27 11.15 -2.22
CA ASP A 65 -8.58 11.56 -2.76
C ASP A 65 -9.64 10.48 -2.53
N GLN A 66 -9.21 9.21 -2.59
CA GLN A 66 -10.09 8.06 -2.45
C GLN A 66 -9.42 6.92 -1.69
N THR A 67 -10.23 6.09 -1.05
CA THR A 67 -9.76 4.90 -0.35
C THR A 67 -10.73 3.75 -0.59
N THR A 68 -10.21 2.54 -0.77
CA THR A 68 -10.96 1.30 -0.89
C THR A 68 -10.38 0.27 0.06
N ALA A 69 -11.21 -0.24 0.95
CA ALA A 69 -10.89 -1.22 1.98
C ALA A 69 -11.38 -2.63 1.58
N GLY A 70 -10.88 -3.65 2.27
CA GLY A 70 -11.15 -5.05 1.95
C GLY A 70 -12.60 -5.47 2.21
N ASP A 71 -13.27 -4.81 3.16
CA ASP A 71 -14.70 -4.98 3.44
C ASP A 71 -15.61 -4.29 2.41
N GLU A 72 -15.04 -3.56 1.45
CA GLU A 72 -15.80 -3.00 0.33
C GLU A 72 -15.77 -3.89 -0.91
N VAL A 73 -15.03 -5.00 -0.93
CA VAL A 73 -14.92 -5.90 -2.09
C VAL A 73 -15.48 -7.28 -1.79
N SER A 74 -16.01 -7.95 -2.83
CA SER A 74 -16.52 -9.32 -2.72
C SER A 74 -15.38 -10.35 -2.68
N MET A 75 -14.30 -10.07 -3.40
CA MET A 75 -13.12 -10.94 -3.49
C MET A 75 -11.86 -10.13 -3.21
N GLY A 76 -11.08 -10.55 -2.20
CA GLY A 76 -9.79 -9.95 -1.89
C GLY A 76 -8.71 -10.28 -2.94
N LYS A 77 -7.57 -9.60 -2.82
CA LYS A 77 -6.35 -9.89 -3.61
C LYS A 77 -6.05 -11.41 -3.56
N PRO A 78 -5.74 -12.08 -4.70
CA PRO A 78 -5.30 -11.53 -5.98
C PRO A 78 -6.42 -11.12 -6.96
N SER A 79 -7.70 -11.14 -6.56
CA SER A 79 -8.77 -10.55 -7.39
C SER A 79 -8.45 -9.09 -7.72
N PRO A 80 -8.68 -8.61 -8.97
CA PRO A 80 -8.44 -7.22 -9.34
C PRO A 80 -9.49 -6.24 -8.79
N GLU A 81 -10.56 -6.74 -8.17
CA GLU A 81 -11.75 -5.96 -7.79
C GLU A 81 -11.39 -4.69 -7.01
N ILE A 82 -10.43 -4.78 -6.08
CA ILE A 82 -10.06 -3.66 -5.22
C ILE A 82 -9.40 -2.50 -5.99
N TYR A 83 -8.53 -2.82 -6.95
CA TYR A 83 -7.88 -1.82 -7.81
C TYR A 83 -8.86 -1.23 -8.81
N LEU A 84 -9.70 -2.06 -9.43
CA LEU A 84 -10.76 -1.59 -10.34
C LEU A 84 -11.73 -0.65 -9.61
N LYS A 85 -12.07 -0.96 -8.36
CA LYS A 85 -12.93 -0.11 -7.52
C LYS A 85 -12.25 1.19 -7.12
N ALA A 86 -10.97 1.16 -6.76
CA ALA A 86 -10.19 2.36 -6.45
C ALA A 86 -10.08 3.29 -7.68
N ALA A 87 -9.73 2.75 -8.85
CA ALA A 87 -9.68 3.51 -10.10
C ALA A 87 -11.04 4.12 -10.47
N LYS A 88 -12.13 3.33 -10.33
CA LYS A 88 -13.50 3.83 -10.54
C LYS A 88 -13.85 4.99 -9.61
N LYS A 89 -13.47 4.92 -8.32
CA LYS A 89 -13.69 6.03 -7.37
C LYS A 89 -12.91 7.29 -7.75
N LEU A 90 -11.70 7.13 -8.30
CA LEU A 90 -10.92 8.25 -8.84
C LEU A 90 -11.47 8.77 -10.18
N GLY A 91 -12.30 7.99 -10.88
CA GLY A 91 -12.75 8.32 -12.23
C GLY A 91 -11.63 8.18 -13.29
N ILE A 92 -10.64 7.33 -13.02
CA ILE A 92 -9.46 7.13 -13.89
C ILE A 92 -9.51 5.72 -14.47
N ASP A 93 -9.13 5.58 -15.74
CA ASP A 93 -8.93 4.28 -16.39
C ASP A 93 -7.79 3.51 -15.69
N PRO A 94 -7.98 2.25 -15.26
CA PRO A 94 -6.92 1.44 -14.67
C PRO A 94 -5.62 1.40 -15.49
N ALA A 95 -5.70 1.43 -16.83
CA ALA A 95 -4.52 1.45 -17.71
C ALA A 95 -3.68 2.75 -17.59
N ARG A 96 -4.22 3.77 -16.94
CA ARG A 96 -3.57 5.04 -16.62
C ARG A 96 -3.18 5.16 -15.15
N CYS A 97 -3.34 4.10 -14.37
CA CYS A 97 -2.94 4.05 -12.96
C CYS A 97 -1.60 3.33 -12.80
N ILE A 98 -0.84 3.77 -11.80
CA ILE A 98 0.31 3.04 -11.27
C ILE A 98 -0.08 2.53 -9.88
N ALA A 99 0.04 1.23 -9.67
CA ALA A 99 -0.09 0.59 -8.37
C ALA A 99 1.29 0.41 -7.73
N ILE A 100 1.44 0.81 -6.47
CA ILE A 100 2.62 0.54 -5.66
C ILE A 100 2.28 -0.60 -4.70
N GLU A 101 3.06 -1.68 -4.75
CA GLU A 101 2.81 -2.89 -3.95
C GLU A 101 4.09 -3.52 -3.41
N ASP A 102 3.98 -4.23 -2.30
CA ASP A 102 5.04 -4.95 -1.60
C ASP A 102 4.71 -6.43 -1.34
N ALA A 103 3.52 -6.89 -1.75
CA ALA A 103 3.05 -8.26 -1.57
C ALA A 103 2.67 -8.97 -2.89
N PRO A 104 2.90 -10.30 -3.02
CA PRO A 104 2.63 -11.05 -4.26
C PRO A 104 1.17 -10.96 -4.73
N ALA A 105 0.23 -11.19 -3.81
CA ALA A 105 -1.20 -11.12 -4.14
C ALA A 105 -1.62 -9.73 -4.62
N GLY A 106 -0.95 -8.69 -4.13
CA GLY A 106 -1.15 -7.32 -4.56
C GLY A 106 -0.65 -7.03 -5.96
N VAL A 107 0.58 -7.45 -6.24
CA VAL A 107 1.16 -7.37 -7.59
C VAL A 107 0.28 -8.10 -8.60
N GLU A 108 -0.14 -9.33 -8.29
CA GLU A 108 -1.06 -10.10 -9.15
C GLU A 108 -2.39 -9.38 -9.36
N SER A 109 -2.97 -8.83 -8.29
CA SER A 109 -4.22 -8.08 -8.33
C SER A 109 -4.13 -6.81 -9.19
N ALA A 110 -3.04 -6.06 -9.07
CA ALA A 110 -2.81 -4.83 -9.84
C ALA A 110 -2.58 -5.13 -11.33
N ASN A 111 -1.77 -6.14 -11.64
CA ASN A 111 -1.58 -6.62 -13.01
C ASN A 111 -2.89 -7.09 -13.63
N ALA A 112 -3.69 -7.88 -12.90
CA ALA A 112 -4.99 -8.36 -13.36
C ALA A 112 -6.01 -7.20 -13.56
N ALA A 113 -5.80 -6.05 -12.92
CA ALA A 113 -6.58 -4.85 -13.12
C ALA A 113 -6.11 -4.02 -14.33
N GLY A 114 -5.03 -4.42 -15.02
CA GLY A 114 -4.46 -3.70 -16.16
C GLY A 114 -3.68 -2.44 -15.76
N MET A 115 -3.24 -2.34 -14.50
CA MET A 115 -2.44 -1.22 -14.01
C MET A 115 -0.95 -1.49 -14.24
N LYS A 116 -0.16 -0.42 -14.36
CA LYS A 116 1.30 -0.54 -14.20
C LYS A 116 1.64 -0.80 -12.74
N VAL A 117 2.67 -1.60 -12.47
CA VAL A 117 3.06 -1.99 -11.11
C VAL A 117 4.49 -1.57 -10.78
N VAL A 118 4.61 -0.82 -9.68
CA VAL A 118 5.88 -0.63 -8.97
C VAL A 118 5.91 -1.61 -7.80
N LEU A 119 6.80 -2.58 -7.86
CA LEU A 119 7.08 -3.50 -6.76
C LEU A 119 8.13 -2.90 -5.83
N VAL A 120 7.75 -2.64 -4.58
CA VAL A 120 8.66 -2.32 -3.47
C VAL A 120 9.09 -3.65 -2.84
N ARG A 121 10.38 -3.97 -2.95
CA ARG A 121 10.93 -5.22 -2.42
C ARG A 121 10.78 -5.26 -0.90
N SER A 122 10.25 -6.37 -0.42
CA SER A 122 10.04 -6.68 0.99
C SER A 122 10.52 -8.11 1.28
N GLU A 123 10.58 -8.51 2.54
CA GLU A 123 10.88 -9.91 2.92
C GLU A 123 9.94 -10.92 2.24
N LEU A 124 8.70 -10.51 1.95
CA LEU A 124 7.69 -11.35 1.29
C LEU A 124 7.95 -11.52 -0.21
N THR A 125 8.73 -10.64 -0.82
CA THR A 125 8.92 -10.58 -2.28
C THR A 125 10.37 -10.73 -2.72
N GLN A 126 11.34 -10.68 -1.81
CA GLN A 126 12.78 -10.71 -2.12
C GLN A 126 13.21 -11.91 -2.98
N ASP A 127 12.63 -13.08 -2.74
CA ASP A 127 12.97 -14.33 -3.45
C ASP A 127 11.98 -14.69 -4.58
N LEU A 128 11.03 -13.80 -4.86
CA LEU A 128 9.99 -14.04 -5.86
C LEU A 128 10.29 -13.30 -7.16
N ASN A 129 9.94 -13.95 -8.27
CA ASN A 129 9.94 -13.36 -9.60
C ASN A 129 8.51 -12.92 -9.97
N LEU A 130 8.15 -11.70 -9.58
CA LEU A 130 6.83 -11.13 -9.83
C LEU A 130 6.86 -10.20 -11.05
N THR A 131 5.83 -10.28 -11.90
CA THR A 131 5.67 -9.37 -13.04
C THR A 131 5.37 -7.96 -12.53
N SER A 132 6.23 -7.00 -12.86
CA SER A 132 6.11 -5.59 -12.51
C SER A 132 6.83 -4.74 -13.54
N ASP A 133 6.36 -3.51 -13.77
CA ASP A 133 6.99 -2.54 -14.67
C ASP A 133 8.28 -1.99 -14.07
N TRP A 134 8.28 -1.74 -12.75
CA TRP A 134 9.43 -1.25 -12.02
C TRP A 134 9.58 -1.97 -10.69
N GLN A 135 10.83 -2.05 -10.22
CA GLN A 135 11.18 -2.61 -8.92
C GLN A 135 12.09 -1.65 -8.19
N VAL A 136 11.78 -1.40 -6.92
CA VAL A 136 12.53 -0.52 -6.02
C VAL A 136 12.72 -1.19 -4.67
N ASN A 137 13.72 -0.80 -3.90
CA ASN A 137 13.86 -1.27 -2.52
C ASN A 137 13.16 -0.34 -1.53
N ASP A 138 12.92 0.91 -1.95
CA ASP A 138 12.37 1.95 -1.11
C ASP A 138 11.50 2.93 -1.93
N LEU A 139 10.50 3.54 -1.28
CA LEU A 139 9.59 4.49 -1.94
C LEU A 139 10.30 5.75 -2.45
N THR A 140 11.46 6.11 -1.88
CA THR A 140 12.28 7.25 -2.34
C THR A 140 12.88 7.05 -3.73
N GLU A 141 12.93 5.81 -4.23
CA GLU A 141 13.40 5.51 -5.59
C GLU A 141 12.30 5.72 -6.65
N PHE A 142 11.05 6.01 -6.24
CA PHE A 142 9.97 6.30 -7.16
C PHE A 142 10.28 7.54 -7.98
N LYS A 143 10.09 7.45 -9.31
CA LYS A 143 10.34 8.58 -10.22
C LYS A 143 9.03 9.09 -10.79
N LEU A 144 8.72 10.37 -10.56
CA LEU A 144 7.55 11.03 -11.15
C LEU A 144 7.50 10.93 -12.68
N THR A 145 8.66 10.78 -13.35
CA THR A 145 8.74 10.57 -14.80
C THR A 145 8.01 9.30 -15.27
N TRP A 146 7.84 8.30 -14.41
CA TRP A 146 7.10 7.08 -14.73
C TRP A 146 5.62 7.33 -15.02
N LEU A 147 5.05 8.42 -14.48
CA LEU A 147 3.65 8.81 -14.72
C LEU A 147 3.39 9.19 -16.18
N SER A 148 4.44 9.57 -16.91
CA SER A 148 4.36 9.96 -18.33
C SER A 148 4.74 8.85 -19.31
N GLU A 149 5.23 7.71 -18.82
CA GLU A 149 5.65 6.62 -19.70
C GLU A 149 4.41 5.94 -20.31
N PRO A 150 4.34 5.81 -21.66
CA PRO A 150 3.20 5.16 -22.30
C PRO A 150 3.04 3.73 -21.79
N SER A 151 1.80 3.26 -21.66
CA SER A 151 1.54 1.83 -21.46
C SER A 151 2.04 1.06 -22.67
N ALA A 152 2.77 -0.03 -22.46
CA ALA A 152 3.37 -0.84 -23.52
C ALA A 152 2.33 -1.43 -24.50
N ASP A 153 1.04 -1.39 -24.16
CA ASP A 153 -0.04 -2.07 -24.87
C ASP A 153 -0.84 -1.21 -25.86
N LEU A 154 -0.38 -0.01 -26.23
CA LEU A 154 -1.04 0.82 -27.26
C LEU A 154 -0.34 0.82 -28.63
N VAL A 155 0.71 0.04 -28.82
CA VAL A 155 1.39 -0.12 -30.13
C VAL A 155 1.05 -1.49 -30.72
N GLY A 156 -0.21 -1.71 -31.10
CA GLY A 156 -0.59 -3.02 -31.67
C GLY A 156 -2.02 -3.21 -32.17
N ALA A 157 -2.84 -2.16 -32.24
CA ALA A 157 -4.19 -2.25 -32.82
C ALA A 157 -4.41 -1.10 -33.81
N ALA A 158 -3.90 -1.28 -35.03
CA ALA A 158 -4.29 -0.54 -36.22
C ALA A 158 -4.42 -1.53 -37.39
#